data_AF-A0A0A9GTR5-F1
#
_entry.id   AF-A0A0A9GTR5-F1
#
_cell.length_a   1.000
_cell.length_b   1.000
_cell.length_c   1.000
_cell.angle_alpha   90.00
_cell.angle_beta   90.00
_cell.angle_gamma   90.00
#
_symmetry.space_group_name_H-M   'P 1'
#
loop_
_entity.id
_entity.type
_entity.pdbx_description
1 polymer ?
#
loop_
_entity_poly.entity_id
_entity_poly.type
_entity_poly.pdbx_seq_one_letter_code
_entity_poly.pdbx_strand_id
1 'polypeptide(L)'
;MVCDPLHRWYVLLPPIPDDLAAATGGWGIQEFEPFLDPASKEEKEQENFSSFRVICAVHCQHKLVTFHFSSGIGKWRGVTFNRSTPLDPSMAKCAELFERHYAHDCFYWTFLDICSLFILDAREMKFTVVEHPPTRLGRPHEQTIVEAGEGRLGLLSLGDRVLDLHCKTLRNSGVSSDEWQRDKIIPLPEIDC
;
A
#
# COMPACT_ATOMS: atom_id res chain seq x y z
N MET A 1 18.12 1.98 8.84
CA MET A 1 19.04 2.97 8.25
C MET A 1 18.44 3.42 6.94
N VAL A 2 18.48 4.72 6.65
CA VAL A 2 18.13 5.26 5.33
C VAL A 2 19.41 5.75 4.68
N CYS A 3 19.68 5.30 3.47
CA CYS A 3 20.86 5.67 2.72
C CYS A 3 20.48 6.63 1.59
N ASP A 4 21.27 7.68 1.40
CA ASP A 4 21.25 8.49 0.20
C ASP A 4 22.53 8.18 -0.60
N PRO A 5 22.42 7.35 -1.65
CA PRO A 5 23.57 6.93 -2.43
C PRO A 5 24.16 8.06 -3.28
N LEU A 6 23.37 9.09 -3.62
CA LEU A 6 23.84 10.21 -4.44
C LEU A 6 24.81 11.09 -3.66
N HIS A 7 24.49 11.35 -2.39
CA HIS A 7 25.29 12.20 -1.52
C HIS A 7 26.20 11.41 -0.54
N ARG A 8 26.18 10.07 -0.61
CA ARG A 8 27.01 9.16 0.19
C ARG A 8 26.89 9.38 1.69
N TRP A 9 25.69 9.68 2.17
CA TRP A 9 25.39 9.80 3.58
C TRP A 9 24.25 8.86 3.95
N TYR A 10 24.12 8.62 5.24
CA TYR A 10 23.07 7.78 5.77
C TYR A 10 22.55 8.37 7.08
N VAL A 11 21.30 8.05 7.40
CA VAL A 11 20.66 8.38 8.65
C VAL A 11 20.28 7.10 9.37
N LEU A 12 20.70 7.00 10.63
CA LEU A 12 20.24 5.94 11.52
C LEU A 12 18.89 6.35 12.10
N LEU A 13 17.88 5.53 11.86
CA LEU A 13 16.56 5.71 12.46
C LEU A 13 16.62 5.26 13.92
N PRO A 14 15.97 5.98 14.86
CA PRO A 14 15.79 5.46 16.20
C PRO A 14 14.97 4.17 16.15
N PRO A 15 15.12 3.27 17.14
CA PRO A 15 14.26 2.10 17.24
C PRO A 15 12.79 2.53 17.36
N ILE A 16 11.88 1.67 16.87
CA ILE A 16 10.45 1.87 17.09
C ILE A 16 10.20 1.71 18.61
N PRO A 17 9.58 2.70 19.27
CA PRO A 17 9.25 2.63 20.69
C PRO A 17 8.43 1.39 21.06
N ASP A 18 8.70 0.80 22.22
CA ASP A 18 8.07 -0.47 22.66
C ASP A 18 6.54 -0.35 22.81
N ASP A 19 6.04 0.82 23.20
CA ASP A 19 4.61 1.12 23.30
C ASP A 19 3.92 1.09 21.93
N LEU A 20 4.59 1.57 20.88
CA LEU A 20 4.13 1.43 19.51
C LEU A 20 4.29 0.00 19.01
N ALA A 21 5.43 -0.64 19.28
CA ALA A 21 5.71 -2.01 18.85
C ALA A 21 4.72 -3.03 19.47
N ALA A 22 4.23 -2.78 20.69
CA ALA A 22 3.21 -3.61 21.34
C ALA A 22 1.93 -3.73 20.49
N ALA A 23 1.64 -2.75 19.63
CA ALA A 23 0.53 -2.80 18.69
C ALA A 23 0.62 -3.95 17.69
N THR A 24 1.78 -4.60 17.51
CA THR A 24 1.90 -5.79 16.65
C THR A 24 1.52 -7.09 17.37
N GLY A 25 1.47 -7.10 18.70
CA GLY A 25 1.22 -8.32 19.48
C GLY A 25 2.45 -9.21 19.70
N GLY A 26 3.65 -8.68 19.49
CA GLY A 26 4.93 -9.36 19.76
C GLY A 26 5.62 -9.92 18.52
N TRP A 27 6.94 -10.10 18.57
CA TRP A 27 7.78 -10.52 17.44
C TRP A 27 7.68 -12.03 17.17
N GLY A 28 6.60 -12.45 16.53
CA GLY A 28 6.48 -13.81 16.05
C GLY A 28 5.41 -13.88 14.99
N ILE A 29 5.81 -14.20 13.76
CA ILE A 29 4.92 -14.47 12.60
C ILE A 29 4.40 -13.18 11.92
N GLN A 30 5.29 -12.28 11.51
CA GLN A 30 4.89 -11.04 10.82
C GLN A 30 5.88 -10.68 9.72
N GLU A 31 5.34 -10.26 8.57
CA GLU A 31 6.13 -9.65 7.50
C GLU A 31 6.40 -8.18 7.81
N PHE A 32 7.66 -7.76 7.66
CA PHE A 32 8.12 -6.39 7.96
C PHE A 32 8.64 -5.72 6.68
N GLU A 33 7.90 -4.72 6.20
CA GLU A 33 8.16 -4.05 4.92
C GLU A 33 8.47 -2.55 5.14
N PRO A 34 9.76 -2.13 5.15
CA PRO A 34 10.14 -0.73 5.23
C PRO A 34 10.20 -0.05 3.85
N PHE A 35 9.73 1.19 3.76
CA PHE A 35 9.74 1.99 2.53
C PHE A 35 9.71 3.50 2.79
N LEU A 36 10.00 4.28 1.75
CA LEU A 36 9.91 5.74 1.80
C LEU A 36 8.50 6.21 1.46
N ASP A 37 8.04 7.22 2.19
CA ASP A 37 6.86 7.98 1.82
C ASP A 37 7.27 9.18 0.95
N PRO A 38 6.80 9.27 -0.30
CA PRO A 38 7.15 10.37 -1.19
C PRO A 38 6.77 11.73 -0.62
N ALA A 39 7.61 12.73 -0.90
CA ALA A 39 7.26 14.12 -0.62
C ALA A 39 5.99 14.53 -1.36
N SER A 40 5.13 15.28 -0.68
CA SER A 40 3.94 15.86 -1.27
C SER A 40 4.32 16.92 -2.33
N LYS A 41 3.38 17.32 -3.19
CA LYS A 41 3.62 18.42 -4.13
C LYS A 41 4.01 19.72 -3.41
N GLU A 42 3.31 20.01 -2.32
CA GLU A 42 3.56 21.21 -1.50
C GLU A 42 4.95 21.17 -0.83
N GLU A 43 5.38 19.98 -0.39
CA GLU A 43 6.71 19.78 0.21
C GLU A 43 7.83 19.86 -0.81
N LYS A 44 7.59 19.48 -2.07
CA LYS A 44 8.57 19.61 -3.16
C LYS A 44 8.79 21.06 -3.59
N GLU A 45 7.77 21.92 -3.43
CA GLU A 45 7.87 23.35 -3.71
C GLU A 45 8.61 24.11 -2.60
N GLN A 46 8.70 23.53 -1.40
CA GLN A 46 9.47 24.06 -0.29
C GLN A 46 10.92 23.59 -0.39
N GLU A 47 11.89 24.51 -0.29
CA GLU A 47 13.33 24.22 -0.39
C GLU A 47 13.92 23.40 0.78
N ASN A 48 13.08 22.75 1.59
CA ASN A 48 13.51 21.85 2.68
C ASN A 48 13.77 20.43 2.15
N PHE A 49 14.72 20.33 1.22
CA PHE A 49 15.10 19.08 0.54
C PHE A 49 15.72 17.99 1.44
N SER A 50 15.97 18.28 2.73
CA SER A 50 16.63 17.33 3.64
C SER A 50 15.66 16.47 4.48
N SER A 51 14.35 16.74 4.41
CA SER A 51 13.37 15.97 5.18
C SER A 51 12.91 14.74 4.40
N PHE A 52 12.71 13.62 5.10
CA PHE A 52 12.21 12.39 4.52
C PHE A 52 11.31 11.68 5.52
N ARG A 53 10.45 10.80 4.99
CA ARG A 53 9.56 9.96 5.77
C ARG A 53 9.79 8.49 5.45
N VAL A 54 9.71 7.66 6.47
CA VAL A 54 9.83 6.21 6.38
C VAL A 54 8.56 5.61 6.94
N ILE A 55 7.97 4.68 6.20
CA ILE A 55 6.88 3.86 6.67
C ILE A 55 7.39 2.43 6.77
N CYS A 56 7.10 1.78 7.90
CA CYS A 56 7.30 0.35 8.07
C CYS A 56 5.93 -0.30 8.23
N ALA A 57 5.51 -1.08 7.23
CA ALA A 57 4.29 -1.88 7.30
C ALA A 57 4.58 -3.24 7.93
N VAL A 58 3.69 -3.68 8.80
CA VAL A 58 3.80 -4.94 9.51
C VAL A 58 2.50 -5.72 9.41
N HIS A 59 2.58 -6.84 8.69
CA HIS A 59 1.43 -7.70 8.43
C HIS A 59 1.30 -8.74 9.54
N CYS A 60 0.31 -8.55 10.41
CA CYS A 60 -0.04 -9.51 11.46
C CYS A 60 -1.26 -10.35 11.05
N GLN A 61 -1.52 -11.43 11.78
CA GLN A 61 -2.70 -12.27 11.54
C GLN A 61 -4.02 -11.50 11.54
N HIS A 62 -4.24 -10.64 12.54
CA HIS A 62 -5.50 -9.90 12.74
C HIS A 62 -5.44 -8.42 12.34
N LYS A 63 -4.27 -7.90 11.97
CA LYS A 63 -4.09 -6.45 11.80
C LYS A 63 -2.95 -6.09 10.85
N LEU A 64 -3.08 -4.94 10.20
CA LEU A 64 -2.00 -4.27 9.50
C LEU A 64 -1.58 -3.09 10.38
N VAL A 65 -0.31 -3.06 10.79
CA VAL A 65 0.25 -1.97 11.59
C VAL A 65 1.23 -1.23 10.71
N THR A 66 1.16 0.10 10.69
CA THR A 66 2.18 0.92 10.02
C THR A 66 2.83 1.87 11.01
N PHE A 67 4.16 1.93 10.96
CA PHE A 67 4.96 2.85 11.74
C PHE A 67 5.54 3.91 10.83
N HIS A 68 5.33 5.17 11.17
CA HIS A 68 5.71 6.31 10.36
C HIS A 68 6.75 7.14 11.10
N PHE A 69 7.91 7.29 10.49
CA PHE A 69 8.98 8.15 10.96
C PHE A 69 9.08 9.38 10.06
N SER A 70 9.22 10.56 10.65
CA SER A 70 9.57 11.79 9.94
C SER A 70 10.93 12.28 10.45
N SER A 71 11.87 12.53 9.54
CA SER A 71 13.18 13.05 9.92
C SER A 71 13.13 14.49 10.46
N GLY A 72 12.12 15.28 10.09
CA GLY A 72 11.92 16.63 10.62
C GLY A 72 11.49 16.66 12.09
N ILE A 73 10.71 15.65 12.52
CA ILE A 73 10.24 15.54 13.91
C ILE A 73 11.14 14.61 14.74
N GLY A 74 11.77 13.62 14.09
CA GLY A 74 12.61 12.61 14.74
C GLY A 74 11.83 11.60 15.59
N LYS A 75 10.51 11.45 15.37
CA LYS A 75 9.64 10.57 16.15
C LYS A 75 8.87 9.59 15.27
N TRP A 76 8.59 8.42 15.84
CA TRP A 76 7.69 7.43 15.27
C TRP A 76 6.24 7.71 15.67
N ARG A 77 5.32 7.40 14.76
CA ARG A 77 3.87 7.34 14.99
C ARG A 77 3.36 5.99 14.47
N GLY A 78 2.34 5.44 15.10
CA GLY A 78 1.75 4.15 14.71
C GLY A 78 0.28 4.29 14.32
N VAL A 79 -0.13 3.57 13.28
CA VAL A 79 -1.54 3.42 12.90
C VAL A 79 -1.84 1.94 12.73
N THR A 80 -2.97 1.48 13.26
CA THR A 80 -3.39 0.08 13.18
C THR A 80 -4.72 -0.04 12.47
N PHE A 81 -4.78 -0.97 11.52
CA PHE A 81 -6.01 -1.46 10.94
C PHE A 81 -6.32 -2.86 11.48
N ASN A 82 -7.51 -3.06 12.01
CA ASN A 82 -7.96 -4.38 12.49
C ASN A 82 -8.78 -5.07 11.41
N ARG A 83 -8.38 -6.28 11.03
CA ARG A 83 -9.11 -7.13 10.09
C ARG A 83 -10.31 -7.75 10.79
N SER A 84 -11.45 -7.78 10.10
CA SER A 84 -12.63 -8.50 10.57
C SER A 84 -12.42 -10.02 10.57
N THR A 85 -11.63 -10.53 9.62
CA THR A 85 -11.30 -11.95 9.48
C THR A 85 -9.78 -12.12 9.58
N PRO A 86 -9.29 -13.05 10.44
CA PRO A 86 -7.86 -13.32 10.53
C PRO A 86 -7.31 -13.94 9.25
N LEU A 87 -6.05 -13.63 8.96
CA LEU A 87 -5.26 -14.39 8.00
C LEU A 87 -4.93 -15.77 8.57
N ASP A 88 -4.68 -16.73 7.69
CA ASP A 88 -3.98 -17.95 8.11
C ASP A 88 -2.54 -17.59 8.55
N PRO A 89 -2.01 -18.18 9.63
CA PRO A 89 -0.65 -17.88 10.10
C PRO A 89 0.45 -18.11 9.05
N SER A 90 0.27 -19.02 8.09
CA SER A 90 1.21 -19.23 7.00
C SER A 90 1.21 -18.08 6.00
N MET A 91 0.04 -17.50 5.73
CA MET A 91 -0.11 -16.36 4.82
C MET A 91 0.45 -15.07 5.39
N ALA A 92 0.30 -14.86 6.71
CA ALA A 92 0.87 -13.70 7.40
C ALA A 92 2.41 -13.64 7.33
N LYS A 93 3.07 -14.75 6.97
CA LYS A 93 4.54 -14.83 6.77
C LYS A 93 4.97 -14.68 5.32
N CYS A 94 4.04 -14.72 4.38
CA CYS A 94 4.39 -14.77 2.98
C CYS A 94 4.37 -13.35 2.41
N ALA A 95 5.55 -12.73 2.32
CA ALA A 95 5.73 -11.40 1.75
C ALA A 95 5.12 -11.29 0.35
N GLU A 96 5.25 -12.35 -0.45
CA GLU A 96 4.75 -12.44 -1.83
C GLU A 96 3.22 -12.31 -1.94
N LEU A 97 2.48 -12.48 -0.84
CA LEU A 97 1.02 -12.33 -0.84
C LEU A 97 0.58 -10.88 -0.62
N PHE A 98 1.47 -9.99 -0.20
CA PHE A 98 1.18 -8.59 0.07
C PHE A 98 1.87 -7.73 -0.97
N GLU A 99 1.09 -7.20 -1.90
CA GLU A 99 1.61 -6.28 -2.90
C GLU A 99 1.21 -4.87 -2.52
N ARG A 100 2.20 -3.98 -2.45
CA ARG A 100 2.01 -2.57 -2.14
C ARG A 100 2.10 -1.72 -3.40
N HIS A 101 1.10 -0.88 -3.60
CA HIS A 101 1.03 0.09 -4.69
C HIS A 101 0.92 1.51 -4.13
N TYR A 102 1.17 2.49 -4.99
CA TYR A 102 1.05 3.91 -4.65
C TYR A 102 0.34 4.66 -5.77
N ALA A 103 -0.71 5.40 -5.43
CA ALA A 103 -1.50 6.23 -6.35
C ALA A 103 -2.21 7.33 -5.56
N HIS A 104 -2.46 8.50 -6.15
CA HIS A 104 -3.23 9.59 -5.52
C HIS A 104 -2.77 9.92 -4.09
N ASP A 105 -1.45 9.97 -3.86
CA ASP A 105 -0.82 10.20 -2.56
C ASP A 105 -1.17 9.19 -1.44
N CYS A 106 -1.70 8.03 -1.80
CA CYS A 106 -2.08 6.96 -0.88
C CYS A 106 -1.31 5.66 -1.17
N PHE A 107 -1.09 4.86 -0.13
CA PHE A 107 -0.58 3.50 -0.27
C PHE A 107 -1.74 2.50 -0.28
N TYR A 108 -1.64 1.50 -1.15
CA TYR A 108 -2.62 0.46 -1.32
C TYR A 108 -1.97 -0.90 -1.08
N TRP A 109 -2.63 -1.78 -0.35
CA TRP A 109 -2.21 -3.19 -0.25
C TRP A 109 -3.30 -4.07 -0.85
N THR A 110 -2.94 -4.79 -1.91
CA THR A 110 -3.72 -5.91 -2.41
C THR A 110 -3.25 -7.20 -1.74
N PHE A 111 -4.16 -8.17 -1.66
CA PHE A 111 -3.85 -9.48 -1.12
C PHE A 111 -4.46 -10.55 -2.02
N LEU A 112 -3.62 -11.45 -2.54
CA LEU A 112 -3.98 -12.41 -3.59
C LEU A 112 -5.20 -13.30 -3.27
N ASP A 113 -5.54 -13.47 -1.99
CA ASP A 113 -6.64 -14.33 -1.53
C ASP A 113 -7.80 -13.58 -0.84
N ILE A 114 -7.75 -12.25 -0.73
CA ILE A 114 -8.78 -11.45 -0.07
C ILE A 114 -9.23 -10.36 -1.03
N CYS A 115 -10.53 -10.35 -1.33
CA CYS A 115 -11.20 -9.36 -2.14
C CYS A 115 -11.37 -8.01 -1.41
N SER A 116 -10.33 -7.52 -0.73
CA SER A 116 -10.33 -6.22 -0.04
C SER A 116 -9.02 -5.50 -0.31
N LEU A 117 -9.13 -4.21 -0.62
CA LEU A 117 -8.03 -3.29 -0.80
C LEU A 117 -7.90 -2.42 0.46
N PHE A 118 -6.72 -2.44 1.09
CA PHE A 118 -6.43 -1.57 2.23
C PHE A 118 -5.74 -0.31 1.74
N ILE A 119 -6.24 0.85 2.16
CA ILE A 119 -5.70 2.15 1.75
C ILE A 119 -5.14 2.83 3.00
N LEU A 120 -3.91 3.31 2.92
CA LEU A 120 -3.31 4.22 3.90
C LEU A 120 -3.16 5.59 3.26
N ASP A 121 -3.90 6.56 3.80
CA ASP A 121 -3.59 7.96 3.62
C ASP A 121 -2.45 8.32 4.58
N ALA A 122 -1.25 8.54 4.03
CA ALA A 122 -0.06 8.84 4.82
C ALA A 122 -0.09 10.27 5.41
N ARG A 123 -0.84 11.20 4.79
CA ARG A 123 -1.00 12.57 5.30
C ARG A 123 -1.91 12.57 6.52
N GLU A 124 -3.07 11.93 6.40
CA GLU A 124 -4.08 11.85 7.47
C GLU A 124 -3.77 10.74 8.48
N MET A 125 -2.79 9.87 8.19
CA MET A 125 -2.43 8.72 9.02
C MET A 125 -3.64 7.82 9.30
N LYS A 126 -4.41 7.53 8.24
CA LYS A 126 -5.70 6.85 8.34
C LYS A 126 -5.79 5.68 7.38
N PHE A 127 -6.28 4.55 7.90
CA PHE A 127 -6.68 3.42 7.08
C PHE A 127 -8.14 3.53 6.63
N THR A 128 -8.38 3.18 5.37
CA THR A 128 -9.70 2.90 4.83
C THR A 128 -9.69 1.56 4.09
N VAL A 129 -10.87 0.97 3.92
CA VAL A 129 -11.04 -0.29 3.20
C VAL A 129 -11.94 -0.01 2.02
N VAL A 130 -11.53 -0.50 0.86
CA VAL A 130 -12.35 -0.51 -0.34
C VAL A 130 -12.54 -1.95 -0.78
N GLU A 131 -13.78 -2.30 -1.12
CA GLU A 131 -14.07 -3.60 -1.69
C GLU A 131 -13.27 -3.78 -2.98
N HIS A 132 -12.66 -4.95 -3.16
CA HIS A 132 -11.97 -5.28 -4.40
C HIS A 132 -13.00 -5.49 -5.52
N PRO A 133 -12.72 -5.06 -6.77
CA PRO A 133 -13.63 -5.31 -7.87
C PRO A 133 -13.89 -6.80 -8.07
N PRO A 134 -15.12 -7.19 -8.46
CA PRO A 134 -15.42 -8.58 -8.81
C PRO A 134 -14.61 -8.97 -10.05
N THR A 135 -13.54 -9.75 -9.85
CA THR A 135 -12.72 -10.24 -10.95
C THR A 135 -13.39 -11.48 -11.54
N ARG A 136 -13.82 -11.38 -12.80
CA ARG A 136 -14.43 -12.51 -13.56
C ARG A 136 -13.40 -13.32 -14.35
N LEU A 137 -12.15 -12.87 -14.38
CA LEU A 137 -11.04 -13.71 -14.80
C LEU A 137 -10.88 -14.83 -13.77
N GLY A 138 -10.25 -15.95 -14.13
CA GLY A 138 -9.70 -16.86 -13.11
C GLY A 138 -8.74 -16.10 -12.17
N ARG A 139 -8.12 -16.78 -11.20
CA ARG A 139 -7.13 -16.15 -10.30
C ARG A 139 -6.12 -15.35 -11.15
N PRO A 140 -6.15 -13.99 -11.13
CA PRO A 140 -5.25 -13.20 -11.95
C PRO A 140 -3.82 -13.49 -11.50
N HIS A 141 -2.89 -13.55 -12.45
CA HIS A 141 -1.49 -13.81 -12.14
C HIS A 141 -0.86 -12.60 -11.45
N GLU A 142 -1.25 -11.40 -11.88
CA GLU A 142 -0.69 -10.13 -11.40
C GLU A 142 -1.77 -9.05 -11.34
N GLN A 143 -1.67 -8.15 -10.34
CA GLN A 143 -2.59 -7.03 -10.17
C GLN A 143 -1.84 -5.79 -9.72
N THR A 144 -2.18 -4.63 -10.29
CA THR A 144 -1.60 -3.36 -9.87
C THR A 144 -2.62 -2.25 -9.78
N ILE A 145 -2.48 -1.41 -8.76
CA ILE A 145 -3.24 -0.16 -8.65
C ILE A 145 -2.56 0.91 -9.51
N VAL A 146 -3.38 1.67 -10.25
CA VAL A 146 -2.91 2.72 -11.18
C VAL A 146 -3.78 3.97 -11.10
N GLU A 147 -3.24 5.10 -11.54
CA GLU A 147 -4.02 6.33 -11.74
C GLU A 147 -4.67 6.30 -13.14
N ALA A 148 -6.00 6.17 -13.20
CA ALA A 148 -6.75 5.97 -14.45
C ALA A 148 -7.21 7.28 -15.13
N GLY A 149 -6.54 8.39 -14.81
CA GLY A 149 -6.91 9.74 -15.26
C GLY A 149 -8.14 10.30 -14.55
N GLU A 150 -8.36 11.62 -14.65
CA GLU A 150 -9.55 12.31 -14.11
C GLU A 150 -9.79 12.10 -12.59
N GLY A 151 -8.73 11.82 -11.82
CA GLY A 151 -8.84 11.51 -10.39
C GLY A 151 -9.43 10.13 -10.09
N ARG A 152 -9.52 9.24 -11.08
CA ARG A 152 -10.01 7.87 -10.91
C ARG A 152 -8.88 6.93 -10.48
N LEU A 153 -9.23 5.97 -9.63
CA LEU A 153 -8.39 4.85 -9.24
C LEU A 153 -8.64 3.70 -10.21
N GLY A 154 -7.58 3.08 -10.71
CA GLY A 154 -7.66 1.88 -11.55
C GLY A 154 -7.10 0.66 -10.82
N LEU A 155 -7.73 -0.50 -11.01
CA LEU A 155 -7.13 -1.80 -10.76
C LEU A 155 -6.89 -2.46 -12.13
N LEU A 156 -5.63 -2.68 -12.46
CA LEU A 156 -5.20 -3.37 -13.65
C LEU A 156 -4.87 -4.82 -13.29
N SER A 157 -5.58 -5.78 -13.86
CA SER A 157 -5.35 -7.21 -13.65
C SER A 157 -4.86 -7.87 -14.92
N LEU A 158 -3.86 -8.74 -14.79
CA LEU A 158 -3.34 -9.57 -15.88
C LEU A 158 -3.62 -11.04 -15.59
N GLY A 159 -4.35 -11.69 -16.50
CA GLY A 159 -4.67 -13.12 -16.41
C GLY A 159 -5.11 -13.67 -17.76
N ASP A 160 -4.82 -14.93 -18.05
CA ASP A 160 -5.24 -15.61 -19.29
C ASP A 160 -4.92 -14.84 -20.58
N ARG A 161 -3.77 -14.16 -20.63
CA ARG A 161 -3.35 -13.24 -21.73
C ARG A 161 -4.32 -12.08 -21.97
N VAL A 162 -5.05 -11.66 -20.95
CA VAL A 162 -5.96 -10.52 -20.99
C VAL A 162 -5.56 -9.52 -19.91
N LEU A 163 -5.45 -8.27 -20.33
CA LEU A 163 -5.33 -7.13 -19.44
C LEU A 163 -6.73 -6.56 -19.20
N ASP A 164 -7.17 -6.54 -17.94
CA ASP A 164 -8.50 -6.05 -17.54
C ASP A 164 -8.35 -4.85 -16.60
N LEU A 165 -8.96 -3.72 -16.96
CA LEU A 165 -8.93 -2.48 -16.20
C LEU A 165 -10.30 -2.20 -15.59
N HIS A 166 -10.34 -2.15 -14.27
CA HIS A 166 -11.49 -1.65 -13.51
C HIS A 166 -11.16 -0.27 -12.96
N CYS A 167 -12.08 0.67 -13.09
CA CYS A 167 -11.93 2.04 -12.63
C CYS A 167 -12.97 2.37 -11.55
N LYS A 168 -12.60 3.23 -10.61
CA LYS A 168 -13.48 3.73 -9.56
C LYS A 168 -13.15 5.18 -9.27
N THR A 169 -14.18 6.02 -9.14
CA THR A 169 -14.00 7.44 -8.85
C THR A 169 -13.68 7.64 -7.37
N LEU A 170 -12.56 8.26 -7.05
CA LEU A 170 -12.25 8.66 -5.67
C LEU A 170 -12.97 9.98 -5.38
N ARG A 171 -13.91 10.01 -4.44
CA ARG A 171 -14.41 11.28 -3.88
C ARG A 171 -13.55 11.64 -2.67
N ASN A 172 -13.18 12.91 -2.55
CA ASN A 172 -12.33 13.50 -1.50
C ASN A 172 -12.73 13.17 -0.04
N SER A 173 -13.89 12.55 0.20
CA SER A 173 -14.39 12.19 1.53
C SER A 173 -14.09 10.76 1.98
N GLY A 174 -13.28 9.98 1.24
CA GLY A 174 -12.86 8.63 1.64
C GLY A 174 -13.99 7.59 1.71
N VAL A 175 -15.21 7.98 1.33
CA VAL A 175 -16.38 7.12 1.17
C VAL A 175 -16.85 7.30 -0.27
N SER A 176 -16.35 6.43 -1.15
CA SER A 176 -16.85 6.33 -2.52
C SER A 176 -18.16 5.54 -2.51
N SER A 177 -19.23 6.15 -3.04
CA SER A 177 -20.50 5.46 -3.33
C SER A 177 -20.51 4.78 -4.71
N ASP A 178 -19.49 5.02 -5.55
CA ASP A 178 -19.45 4.44 -6.88
C ASP A 178 -18.82 3.04 -6.83
N GLU A 179 -19.52 2.05 -7.37
CA GLU A 179 -19.02 0.69 -7.57
C GLU A 179 -17.88 0.70 -8.61
N TRP A 180 -17.02 -0.32 -8.56
CA TRP A 180 -16.00 -0.49 -9.59
C TRP A 180 -16.64 -0.73 -10.95
N GLN A 181 -16.18 -0.02 -11.96
CA GLN A 181 -16.65 -0.14 -13.34
C GLN A 181 -15.55 -0.71 -14.22
N ARG A 182 -15.87 -1.75 -14.98
CA ARG A 182 -14.95 -2.31 -15.98
C ARG A 182 -14.81 -1.31 -17.14
N ASP A 183 -13.62 -0.78 -17.34
CA ASP A 183 -13.34 0.27 -18.33
C ASP A 183 -12.84 -0.37 -19.64
N LYS A 184 -11.79 -1.20 -19.57
CA LYS A 184 -11.15 -1.79 -20.76
C LYS A 184 -10.72 -3.23 -20.57
N ILE A 185 -10.78 -3.98 -21.66
CA ILE A 185 -10.24 -5.33 -21.79
C ILE A 185 -9.34 -5.34 -23.02
N ILE A 186 -8.07 -5.69 -22.84
CA ILE A 186 -7.07 -5.71 -23.91
C ILE A 186 -6.48 -7.13 -24.00
N PRO A 187 -6.75 -7.88 -25.08
CA PRO A 187 -6.08 -9.15 -25.31
C PRO A 187 -4.61 -8.91 -25.63
N LEU A 188 -3.72 -9.71 -25.05
CA LEU A 188 -2.30 -9.70 -25.35
C LEU A 188 -2.01 -10.60 -26.57
N PRO A 189 -1.05 -10.21 -27.43
CA PRO A 189 -0.68 -10.99 -28.60
C PRO A 189 -0.12 -12.36 -28.21
N GLU A 190 -0.31 -13.35 -29.09
CA GLU A 190 0.39 -14.63 -28.97
C GLU A 190 1.88 -14.42 -29.22
N ILE A 191 2.72 -14.91 -28.32
CA ILE A 191 4.14 -15.03 -28.58
C ILE A 191 4.28 -16.33 -29.37
N ASP A 192 4.46 -16.22 -30.68
CA ASP A 192 4.92 -17.34 -31.51
C ASP A 192 6.34 -17.70 -31.05
N CYS A 193 6.44 -18.80 -30.29
CA CYS A 193 7.72 -19.41 -29.89
C CYS A 193 8.17 -20.44 -30.93
#